data_AF-A0A3S1E058-F1
#
_entry.id   AF-A0A3S1E058-F1
#
_cell.length_a   1.000
_cell.length_b   1.000
_cell.length_c   1.000
_cell.angle_alpha   90.00
_cell.angle_beta   90.00
_cell.angle_gamma   90.00
#
_symmetry.space_group_name_H-M   'P 1'
#
loop_
_entity.id
_entity.type
_entity.pdbx_description
1 polymer ?
#
loop_
_entity_poly.entity_id
_entity_poly.type
_entity_poly.pdbx_seq_one_letter_code
_entity_poly.pdbx_strand_id
1 'polypeptide(L)' 'MSNRALRFECVMEPNGRWMVWDAMLNLPAQFSALALIGLCHDEAVSLCRLLNETASETDAIYARQSQAS' A
#
# COMPACT_ATOMS: atom_id res chain seq x y z
N MET A 1 -7.96 16.62 -10.72
CA MET A 1 -6.97 15.69 -10.13
C MET A 1 -7.72 14.42 -9.81
N SER A 2 -7.41 13.32 -10.49
CA SER A 2 -8.06 12.03 -10.22
C SER A 2 -7.57 11.57 -8.84
N ASN A 3 -8.37 11.81 -7.80
CA ASN A 3 -8.06 11.41 -6.44
C ASN A 3 -8.30 9.90 -6.34
N ARG A 4 -7.43 9.12 -7.00
CA ARG A 4 -7.40 7.67 -6.84
C ARG A 4 -6.97 7.44 -5.40
N ALA A 5 -7.90 7.03 -4.56
CA ALA A 5 -7.60 6.61 -3.20
C ALA A 5 -6.48 5.57 -3.27
N LEU A 6 -5.37 5.84 -2.59
CA LEU A 6 -4.25 4.92 -2.52
C LEU A 6 -4.68 3.68 -1.73
N ARG A 7 -4.28 2.50 -2.19
CA ARG A 7 -4.65 1.23 -1.51
C ARG A 7 -3.96 1.12 -0.16
N PHE A 8 -2.70 1.55 -0.09
CA PHE A 8 -1.88 1.42 1.09
C PHE A 8 -1.75 2.75 1.82
N GLU A 9 -1.89 2.73 3.14
CA GLU A 9 -1.87 3.92 3.99
C GLU A 9 -0.89 3.74 5.16
N CYS A 10 -0.21 4.79 5.58
CA CYS A 10 0.56 4.78 6.82
C CYS A 10 -0.34 5.10 8.01
N VAL A 11 -0.36 4.22 9.01
CA VAL A 11 -1.18 4.39 10.20
C VAL A 11 -0.30 4.27 11.44
N MET A 12 -0.47 5.17 12.40
CA MET A 12 0.22 5.11 13.69
C MET A 12 -0.46 4.08 14.60
N GLU A 13 0.32 3.18 15.16
CA GLU A 13 -0.11 2.20 16.14
C GLU A 13 -0.19 2.83 17.55
N PRO A 14 -0.99 2.25 18.48
CA PRO A 14 -1.14 2.78 19.84
C PRO A 14 0.17 2.88 20.63
N ASN A 15 1.18 2.09 20.27
CA ASN A 15 2.51 2.11 20.89
C ASN A 15 3.44 3.21 20.33
N GLY A 16 2.94 4.07 19.43
CA GLY A 16 3.72 5.14 18.78
C GLY A 16 4.60 4.66 17.62
N ARG A 17 4.53 3.37 17.26
CA ARG A 17 5.13 2.84 16.03
C ARG A 17 4.18 3.01 14.85
N TRP A 18 4.63 2.61 13.68
CA TRP A 18 3.87 2.76 12.45
C TRP A 18 3.66 1.43 11.76
N MET A 19 2.52 1.30 11.09
CA MET A 19 2.22 0.21 10.19
C MET A 19 1.85 0.72 8.80
N VAL A 20 1.92 -0.17 7.82
CA VAL A 20 1.29 0.03 6.51
C VAL A 20 -0.03 -0.75 6.50
N TRP A 21 -1.13 -0.06 6.28
CA TRP A 21 -2.48 -0.60 6.21
C TRP A 21 -2.88 -0.86 4.76
N ASP A 22 -3.46 -2.01 4.48
CA ASP A 22 -4.09 -2.30 3.18
C ASP A 22 -5.59 -2.00 3.27
N ALA A 23 -6.01 -0.84 2.76
CA ALA A 23 -7.40 -0.40 2.83
C ALA A 23 -8.35 -1.28 2.01
N MET A 24 -7.84 -2.01 1.01
CA MET A 24 -8.64 -2.93 0.20
C MET A 24 -8.95 -4.23 0.95
N LEU A 25 -7.95 -4.76 1.67
CA LEU A 25 -8.10 -6.00 2.44
C LEU A 25 -8.53 -5.77 3.90
N ASN A 26 -8.50 -4.52 4.36
CA ASN A 26 -8.81 -4.10 5.73
C ASN A 26 -7.95 -4.84 6.77
N LEU A 27 -6.66 -4.98 6.48
CA LEU A 27 -5.66 -5.69 7.29
C LEU A 27 -4.29 -5.00 7.17
N PRO A 28 -3.32 -5.27 8.09
CA PRO A 28 -1.94 -4.84 7.90
C PRO A 28 -1.39 -5.39 6.58
N ALA A 29 -0.75 -4.52 5.80
CA ALA A 29 -0.11 -4.89 4.56
C ALA A 29 1.01 -5.90 4.83
N GLN A 30 1.20 -6.83 3.91
CA GLN A 30 2.22 -7.86 4.01
C GLN A 30 3.27 -7.64 2.93
N PHE A 31 4.53 -7.86 3.29
CA PHE A 31 5.63 -7.97 2.35
C PHE A 31 6.25 -9.35 2.50
N SER A 32 6.16 -10.17 1.43
CA SER A 32 6.42 -11.60 1.54
C SER A 32 5.56 -12.22 2.66
N ALA A 33 6.17 -12.87 3.65
CA ALA A 33 5.47 -13.47 4.79
C ALA A 33 5.38 -12.57 6.04
N LEU A 34 5.84 -11.31 5.96
CA LEU A 34 5.93 -10.41 7.12
C LEU A 34 4.87 -9.31 7.05
N ALA A 35 4.13 -9.13 8.15
CA ALA A 35 3.26 -7.99 8.33
C ALA A 35 4.10 -6.72 8.56
N LEU A 36 3.75 -5.64 7.87
CA LEU A 36 4.43 -4.35 7.96
C LEU A 36 3.90 -3.53 9.15
N ILE A 37 4.25 -3.97 10.35
CA ILE A 37 3.87 -3.38 11.64
C ILE A 37 5.10 -3.07 12.49
N GLY A 38 4.94 -2.25 13.52
CA GLY A 38 6.01 -1.93 14.47
C GLY A 38 7.16 -1.15 13.84
N LEU A 39 6.95 -0.49 12.71
CA LEU A 39 7.98 0.23 11.96
C LEU A 39 8.28 1.58 12.61
N CYS A 40 9.43 2.16 12.29
CA CYS A 40 9.58 3.61 12.45
C CYS A 40 8.82 4.35 11.33
N HIS A 41 8.61 5.65 11.51
CA HIS A 41 7.85 6.46 10.56
C HIS A 41 8.43 6.40 9.14
N ASP A 42 9.75 6.56 9.01
CA ASP A 42 10.40 6.66 7.70
C ASP A 42 10.38 5.33 6.93
N GLU A 43 10.48 4.20 7.65
CA GLU A 43 10.28 2.86 7.09
C GLU A 43 8.84 2.68 6.57
N ALA A 44 7.84 3.03 7.38
CA ALA A 44 6.44 2.93 6.99
C ALA A 44 6.12 3.78 5.75
N VAL A 45 6.60 5.02 5.69
CA VAL A 45 6.41 5.91 4.54
C VAL A 45 7.09 5.34 3.28
N SER A 46 8.31 4.83 3.41
CA SER A 46 9.06 4.28 2.28
C SER A 46 8.37 3.04 1.70
N LEU A 47 7.95 2.11 2.57
CA LEU A 47 7.26 0.89 2.15
C LEU A 47 5.85 1.18 1.60
N CYS A 48 5.13 2.11 2.21
CA CYS A 48 3.81 2.54 1.73
C CYS A 48 3.88 3.14 0.32
N ARG A 49 4.88 3.99 0.04
CA ARG A 49 5.11 4.53 -1.31
C ARG A 49 5.41 3.42 -2.32
N LEU A 50 6.35 2.54 -1.99
CA LEU A 50 6.74 1.41 -2.84
C LEU A 50 5.53 0.53 -3.22
N LEU A 51 4.69 0.18 -2.25
CA LEU A 51 3.52 -0.66 -2.48
C LEU A 51 2.46 0.04 -3.36
N ASN A 52 2.24 1.33 -3.15
CA ASN A 52 1.32 2.11 -3.97
C ASN A 52 1.81 2.31 -5.41
N GLU A 53 3.11 2.51 -5.61
CA GLU A 53 3.73 2.59 -6.94
C GLU A 53 3.56 1.27 -7.69
N THR A 54 3.87 0.14 -7.03
CA THR A 54 3.75 -1.21 -7.62
C THR A 54 2.29 -1.59 -7.93
N ALA A 55 1.35 -1.22 -7.06
CA ALA A 55 -0.08 -1.44 -7.29
C ALA A 55 -0.59 -0.62 -8.49
N SER A 56 -0.13 0.62 -8.65
CA SER A 56 -0.49 1.48 -9.77
C SER A 56 -0.02 0.90 -11.11
N GLU A 57 1.18 0.33 -11.17
CA GLU A 57 1.68 -0.34 -12.38
C GLU A 57 0.83 -1.56 -12.75
N THR A 58 0.48 -2.37 -11.76
CA THR A 58 -0.35 -3.57 -11.95
C THR A 58 -1.72 -3.21 -12.51
N ASP A 59 -2.41 -2.24 -11.91
CA ASP A 59 -3.70 -1.75 -12.38
C ASP A 59 -3.64 -1.20 -13.81
N ALA A 60 -2.55 -0.50 -14.14
CA ALA A 60 -2.34 0.10 -15.46
C ALA A 60 -2.03 -0.94 -16.55
N ILE A 61 -1.51 -2.12 -16.19
CA ILE A 61 -1.31 -3.24 -17.11
C ILE A 61 -2.65 -3.92 -17.39
N TYR A 62 -3.43 -4.24 -16.35
CA TYR A 62 -4.75 -4.87 -16.53
C TYR A 62 -5.74 -3.99 -17.28
N ALA A 63 -5.74 -2.68 -17.02
CA ALA A 63 -6.60 -1.73 -17.74
C ALA A 63 -6.29 -1.65 -19.25
N ARG A 64 -5.02 -1.83 -19.65
CA ARG A 64 -4.64 -1.85 -21.08
C ARG A 64 -5.06 -3.13 -21.80
N GLN A 65 -5.08 -4.26 -21.08
CA GLN A 65 -5.50 -5.55 -21.66
C GLN A 65 -7.03 -5.62 -21.84
N SER A 66 -7.81 -5.03 -20.94
CA SER A 66 -9.27 -5.01 -21.02
C SER A 66 -9.85 -4.06 -22.08
N GLN A 67 -9.08 -3.09 -22.57
CA GLN A 67 -9.49 -2.20 -23.67
C GLN A 67 -9.16 -2.75 -25.07
N ALA A 68 -8.40 -3.84 -25.15
CA ALA A 68 -7.97 -4.47 -26.39
C ALA A 68 -8.78 -5.76 -26.74
N SER A 69 -9.88 -6.02 -26.02
CA SER A 69 -10.78 -7.18 -26.21
C SER A 69 -12.19 -6.75 -26.58
#